data_AF-A0A9D1RIZ5-F1
#
_entry.id   AF-A0A9D1RIZ5-F1
#
_cell.length_a   1.000
_cell.length_b   1.000
_cell.length_c   1.000
_cell.angle_alpha   90.00
_cell.angle_beta   90.00
_cell.angle_gamma   90.00
#
_symmetry.space_group_name_H-M   'P 1'
#
loop_
_entity.id
_entity.type
_entity.pdbx_description
1 polymer ?
#
loop_
_entity_poly.entity_id
_entity_poly.type
_entity_poly.pdbx_seq_one_letter_code
_entity_poly.pdbx_strand_id
1 'polypeptide(L)'
;MMNNNMKQLLNSLAARYNRKDFIKDDPVRFPHRYKNKTDVEISAFVSAWIAYGQRTQIIKTLERLHAEYEGSPTEFIRQGKFMRYKDDKSSLYRFFKGEDYYSLCERFHTVLFEENYPDLESRIVATELDSRKMKSNSTAIESSFTEVLSVLEKIISLFPNQKGIPKDTSSACKRLCLFLRWMTRNDGVVDLGFWHLLRPGELIIPLDTHVYRLSRELN
;
A
#
# COMPACT_ATOMS: atom_id res chain seq x y z
N MET A 1 19.41 25.44 -5.35
CA MET A 1 20.06 24.72 -4.22
C MET A 1 19.21 24.95 -2.98
N MET A 2 18.91 23.90 -2.22
CA MET A 2 18.12 23.98 -0.99
C MET A 2 18.89 24.80 0.05
N ASN A 3 18.29 25.87 0.60
CA ASN A 3 18.92 26.69 1.64
C ASN A 3 19.28 25.78 2.85
N ASN A 4 20.52 25.84 3.34
CA ASN A 4 21.00 24.98 4.43
C ASN A 4 20.09 25.03 5.67
N ASN A 5 19.49 26.19 5.95
CA ASN A 5 18.54 26.36 7.05
C ASN A 5 17.24 25.57 6.82
N MET A 6 16.76 25.50 5.57
CA MET A 6 15.56 24.72 5.22
C MET A 6 15.80 23.23 5.34
N LYS A 7 16.96 22.74 4.90
CA LYS A 7 17.35 21.34 5.08
C LYS A 7 17.43 20.96 6.56
N GLN A 8 18.04 21.80 7.39
CA GLN A 8 18.10 21.58 8.83
C GLN A 8 16.71 21.57 9.48
N LEU A 9 15.84 22.52 9.10
CA LEU A 9 14.46 22.56 9.58
C LEU A 9 13.71 21.27 9.21
N LEU A 10 13.72 20.87 7.95
CA LEU A 10 13.02 19.67 7.49
C LEU A 10 13.56 18.40 8.16
N ASN A 11 14.88 18.29 8.35
CA ASN A 11 15.47 17.19 9.09
C ASN A 11 15.02 17.17 10.56
N SER A 12 14.92 18.34 11.20
CA SER A 12 14.44 18.45 12.58
C SER A 12 12.97 18.04 12.72
N LEU A 13 12.12 18.43 11.75
CA LEU A 13 10.71 18.03 11.70
C LEU A 13 10.59 16.53 11.44
N ALA A 14 11.38 15.98 10.52
CA ALA A 14 11.44 14.54 10.27
C ALA A 14 11.83 13.78 11.53
N ALA A 15 12.86 14.21 12.27
CA ALA A 15 13.26 13.56 13.52
C ALA A 15 12.19 13.68 14.62
N ARG A 16 11.44 14.78 14.66
CA ARG A 16 10.36 15.00 15.64
C ARG A 16 9.15 14.10 15.38
N TYR A 17 8.77 13.94 14.11
CA TYR A 17 7.54 13.25 13.71
C TYR A 17 7.76 11.79 13.31
N ASN A 18 8.95 11.39 12.85
CA ASN A 18 9.25 10.00 12.52
C ASN A 18 9.68 9.23 13.76
N ARG A 19 8.73 8.95 14.66
CA ARG A 19 8.96 8.23 15.93
C ARG A 19 8.01 7.05 16.05
N LYS A 20 8.45 5.97 16.71
CA LYS A 20 7.65 4.75 16.94
C LYS A 20 6.30 5.04 17.61
N ASP A 21 6.23 6.07 18.44
CA ASP A 21 4.98 6.51 19.09
C ASP A 21 3.87 6.87 18.10
N PHE A 22 4.18 7.22 16.85
CA PHE A 22 3.18 7.47 15.82
C PHE A 22 2.48 6.21 15.34
N ILE A 23 3.14 5.05 15.44
CA ILE A 23 2.63 3.78 14.94
C ILE A 23 1.36 3.40 15.70
N LYS A 24 1.33 3.55 17.03
CA LYS A 24 0.24 3.06 17.90
C LYS A 24 -1.16 3.49 17.47
N ASP A 25 -1.28 4.67 16.89
CA ASP A 25 -2.54 5.25 16.46
C ASP A 25 -2.71 5.16 14.93
N ASP A 26 -1.67 4.80 14.18
CA ASP A 26 -1.65 4.79 12.70
C ASP A 26 -2.01 3.41 12.13
N PRO A 27 -2.72 3.32 11.00
CA PRO A 27 -2.99 2.04 10.33
C PRO A 27 -1.75 1.19 10.04
N VAL A 28 -0.55 1.78 9.89
CA VAL A 28 0.70 1.02 9.70
C VAL A 28 0.99 0.05 10.84
N ARG A 29 0.41 0.22 12.04
CA ARG A 29 0.58 -0.72 13.17
C ARG A 29 0.10 -2.14 12.89
N PHE A 30 -0.81 -2.32 11.95
CA PHE A 30 -1.37 -3.64 11.65
C PHE A 30 -0.36 -4.50 10.90
N PRO A 31 0.30 -4.00 9.84
CA PRO A 31 1.45 -4.67 9.21
C PRO A 31 2.57 -5.05 10.19
N HIS A 32 2.88 -4.18 11.16
CA HIS A 32 3.91 -4.44 12.18
C HIS A 32 3.62 -5.66 13.08
N ARG A 33 2.40 -6.22 13.04
CA ARG A 33 2.06 -7.45 13.79
C ARG A 33 2.67 -8.71 13.18
N TYR A 34 3.15 -8.65 11.94
CA TYR A 34 3.58 -9.82 11.19
C TYR A 34 5.07 -9.76 10.83
N LYS A 35 5.66 -10.95 10.69
CA LYS A 35 7.08 -11.12 10.29
C LYS A 35 7.22 -11.70 8.89
N ASN A 36 6.28 -12.54 8.47
CA ASN A 36 6.27 -13.12 7.13
C ASN A 36 5.90 -12.03 6.11
N LYS A 37 6.61 -11.99 4.98
CA LYS A 37 6.43 -10.97 3.93
C LYS A 37 5.00 -10.93 3.39
N THR A 38 4.43 -12.07 3.05
CA THR A 38 3.09 -12.18 2.46
C THR A 38 2.00 -11.74 3.46
N ASP A 39 2.15 -12.06 4.74
CA ASP A 39 1.27 -11.55 5.80
C ASP A 39 1.34 -10.02 5.92
N VAL A 40 2.56 -9.47 5.86
CA VAL A 40 2.79 -8.02 5.89
C VAL A 40 2.16 -7.35 4.66
N GLU A 41 2.32 -7.92 3.47
CA GLU A 41 1.74 -7.40 2.22
C GLU A 41 0.21 -7.32 2.28
N ILE A 42 -0.47 -8.42 2.63
CA ILE A 42 -1.93 -8.46 2.72
C ILE A 42 -2.40 -7.45 3.78
N SER A 43 -1.76 -7.47 4.95
CA SER A 43 -2.06 -6.53 6.04
C SER A 43 -1.90 -5.07 5.61
N ALA A 44 -0.79 -4.74 4.94
CA ALA A 44 -0.47 -3.37 4.54
C ALA A 44 -1.42 -2.88 3.47
N PHE A 45 -1.76 -3.76 2.52
CA PHE A 45 -2.70 -3.43 1.46
C PHE A 45 -4.11 -3.19 2.01
N VAL A 46 -4.64 -4.08 2.86
CA VAL A 46 -5.95 -3.91 3.51
C VAL A 46 -5.96 -2.65 4.38
N SER A 47 -4.88 -2.39 5.12
CA SER A 47 -4.75 -1.17 5.94
C SER A 47 -4.79 0.10 5.10
N ALA A 48 -4.06 0.13 3.97
CA ALA A 48 -4.03 1.25 3.06
C ALA A 48 -5.36 1.43 2.30
N TRP A 49 -6.03 0.34 1.95
CA TRP A 49 -7.31 0.33 1.23
C TRP A 49 -8.40 1.12 1.94
N ILE A 50 -8.43 1.07 3.28
CA ILE A 50 -9.37 1.84 4.12
C ILE A 50 -8.75 3.05 4.81
N ALA A 51 -7.51 3.44 4.50
CA ALA A 51 -6.81 4.57 5.12
C ALA A 51 -7.31 5.95 4.63
N TYR A 52 -8.59 6.25 4.79
CA TYR A 52 -9.19 7.54 4.48
C TYR A 52 -10.35 7.87 5.42
N GLY A 53 -10.43 9.11 5.89
CA GLY A 53 -11.44 9.54 6.86
C GLY A 53 -10.92 9.52 8.29
N GLN A 54 -11.80 9.26 9.26
CA GLN A 54 -11.49 9.44 10.67
C GLN A 54 -10.65 8.26 11.21
N ARG A 55 -9.49 8.59 11.81
CA ARG A 55 -8.47 7.64 12.28
C ARG A 55 -9.02 6.56 13.22
N THR A 56 -9.75 6.92 14.26
CA THR A 56 -10.36 5.99 15.22
C THR A 56 -11.28 4.96 14.54
N GLN A 57 -12.06 5.36 13.53
CA GLN A 57 -12.92 4.42 12.79
C GLN A 57 -12.11 3.46 11.91
N ILE A 58 -11.01 3.94 11.31
CA ILE A 58 -10.08 3.10 10.54
C ILE A 58 -9.50 2.03 11.47
N ILE A 59 -8.94 2.45 12.61
CA ILE A 59 -8.35 1.53 13.60
C ILE A 59 -9.38 0.52 14.09
N LYS A 60 -10.59 0.96 14.46
CA LYS A 60 -11.66 0.04 14.91
C LYS A 60 -11.99 -1.03 13.85
N THR A 61 -12.03 -0.64 12.59
CA THR A 61 -12.32 -1.58 11.49
C THR A 61 -11.19 -2.56 11.29
N LEU A 62 -9.94 -2.06 11.27
CA LEU A 62 -8.76 -2.91 11.13
C LEU A 62 -8.59 -3.86 12.31
N GLU A 63 -8.91 -3.47 13.55
CA GLU A 63 -8.91 -4.42 14.68
C GLU A 63 -9.87 -5.58 14.45
N ARG A 64 -11.08 -5.30 13.97
CA ARG A 64 -12.07 -6.34 13.68
C ARG A 64 -11.55 -7.29 12.60
N LEU A 65 -11.07 -6.76 11.47
CA LEU A 65 -10.55 -7.59 10.38
C LEU A 65 -9.30 -8.38 10.80
N HIS A 66 -8.39 -7.76 11.56
CA HIS A 66 -7.16 -8.42 11.99
C HIS A 66 -7.37 -9.48 13.07
N ALA A 67 -8.41 -9.37 13.89
CA ALA A 67 -8.78 -10.42 14.83
C ALA A 67 -9.19 -11.71 14.12
N GLU A 68 -9.80 -11.60 12.93
CA GLU A 68 -10.25 -12.73 12.12
C GLU A 68 -9.11 -13.52 11.46
N TYR A 69 -7.93 -12.91 11.33
CA TYR A 69 -6.76 -13.55 10.72
C TYR A 69 -6.11 -14.60 11.62
N GLU A 70 -6.42 -14.62 12.93
CA GLU A 70 -5.87 -15.59 13.88
C GLU A 70 -4.33 -15.71 13.81
N GLY A 71 -3.65 -14.59 13.52
CA GLY A 71 -2.19 -14.51 13.45
C GLY A 71 -1.59 -14.62 12.05
N SER A 72 -2.35 -15.02 11.01
CA SER A 72 -1.84 -15.04 9.62
C SER A 72 -2.91 -14.63 8.60
N PRO A 73 -2.81 -13.41 8.04
CA PRO A 73 -3.58 -12.99 6.87
C PRO A 73 -3.44 -13.97 5.69
N THR A 74 -2.23 -14.49 5.45
CA THR A 74 -1.96 -15.45 4.36
C THR A 74 -2.79 -16.71 4.51
N GLU A 75 -2.83 -17.31 5.71
CA GLU A 75 -3.65 -18.50 5.97
C GLU A 75 -5.15 -18.19 5.89
N PHE A 76 -5.57 -17.01 6.37
CA PHE A 76 -6.97 -16.58 6.24
C PHE A 76 -7.43 -16.52 4.79
N ILE A 77 -6.60 -15.97 3.90
CA ILE A 77 -6.86 -15.96 2.46
C ILE A 77 -6.80 -17.38 1.89
N ARG A 78 -5.72 -18.13 2.14
CA ARG A 78 -5.52 -19.49 1.57
C ARG A 78 -6.66 -20.44 1.90
N GLN A 79 -7.15 -20.40 3.13
CA GLN A 79 -8.22 -21.28 3.62
C GLN A 79 -9.62 -20.83 3.21
N GLY A 80 -9.74 -19.72 2.46
CA GLY A 80 -11.04 -19.21 2.04
C GLY A 80 -11.92 -18.70 3.19
N LYS A 81 -11.33 -18.34 4.34
CA LYS A 81 -12.12 -17.85 5.51
C LYS A 81 -12.90 -16.58 5.18
N PHE A 82 -12.48 -15.82 4.17
CA PHE A 82 -13.18 -14.64 3.66
C PHE A 82 -14.50 -14.95 2.93
N MET A 83 -14.78 -16.21 2.58
CA MET A 83 -16.00 -16.60 1.86
C MET A 83 -17.30 -16.22 2.59
N ARG A 84 -17.26 -16.05 3.92
CA ARG A 84 -18.41 -15.56 4.71
C ARG A 84 -18.87 -14.16 4.34
N TYR A 85 -18.01 -13.36 3.71
CA TYR A 85 -18.32 -12.02 3.23
C TYR A 85 -18.93 -12.01 1.83
N LYS A 86 -19.04 -13.18 1.18
CA LYS A 86 -19.67 -13.30 -0.13
C LYS A 86 -21.11 -12.81 -0.04
N ASP A 87 -21.45 -11.87 -0.92
CA ASP A 87 -22.75 -11.20 -0.95
C ASP A 87 -23.15 -10.42 0.32
N ASP A 88 -22.23 -10.19 1.27
CA ASP A 88 -22.49 -9.41 2.48
C ASP A 88 -22.67 -7.93 2.15
N LYS A 89 -23.92 -7.48 2.08
CA LYS A 89 -24.28 -6.09 1.79
C LYS A 89 -24.17 -5.16 3.00
N SER A 90 -23.81 -5.67 4.18
CA SER A 90 -23.69 -4.87 5.40
C SER A 90 -22.53 -3.86 5.30
N SER A 91 -22.64 -2.75 6.03
CA SER A 91 -21.59 -1.72 6.03
C SER A 91 -20.35 -2.23 6.78
N LEU A 92 -19.20 -2.19 6.09
CA LEU A 92 -17.90 -2.56 6.66
C LEU A 92 -17.12 -1.32 7.11
N TYR A 93 -17.01 -0.33 6.24
CA TYR A 93 -16.35 0.95 6.53
C TYR A 93 -16.79 2.02 5.54
N ARG A 94 -17.45 3.09 6.02
CA ARG A 94 -17.93 4.19 5.16
C ARG A 94 -18.78 3.65 4.01
N PHE A 95 -18.28 3.75 2.77
CA PHE A 95 -18.96 3.25 1.58
C PHE A 95 -18.62 1.79 1.25
N PHE A 96 -17.66 1.18 1.94
CA PHE A 96 -17.31 -0.23 1.80
C PHE A 96 -18.26 -1.13 2.54
N LYS A 97 -18.59 -2.25 1.91
CA LYS A 97 -19.42 -3.33 2.42
C LYS A 97 -18.61 -4.61 2.59
N GLY A 98 -19.20 -5.63 3.23
CA GLY A 98 -18.59 -6.95 3.35
C GLY A 98 -18.21 -7.54 1.99
N GLU A 99 -19.09 -7.45 0.99
CA GLU A 99 -18.85 -7.92 -0.38
C GLU A 99 -17.64 -7.25 -1.06
N ASP A 100 -17.33 -6.00 -0.70
CA ASP A 100 -16.17 -5.29 -1.23
C ASP A 100 -14.87 -5.88 -0.64
N TYR A 101 -14.91 -6.27 0.64
CA TYR A 101 -13.79 -6.96 1.29
C TYR A 101 -13.64 -8.40 0.81
N TYR A 102 -14.75 -9.10 0.56
CA TYR A 102 -14.75 -10.40 -0.13
C TYR A 102 -14.01 -10.30 -1.46
N SER A 103 -14.39 -9.35 -2.33
CA SER A 103 -13.79 -9.20 -3.66
C SER A 103 -12.28 -8.92 -3.59
N LEU A 104 -11.85 -8.10 -2.62
CA LEU A 104 -10.44 -7.85 -2.38
C LEU A 104 -9.68 -9.13 -1.95
N CYS A 105 -10.25 -9.89 -1.00
CA CYS A 105 -9.65 -11.13 -0.51
C CYS A 105 -9.61 -12.23 -1.57
N GLU A 106 -10.67 -12.36 -2.35
CA GLU A 106 -10.75 -13.27 -3.49
C GLU A 106 -9.63 -12.96 -4.48
N ARG A 107 -9.37 -11.68 -4.74
CA ARG A 107 -8.26 -11.31 -5.63
C ARG A 107 -6.89 -11.65 -5.08
N PHE A 108 -6.66 -11.49 -3.77
CA PHE A 108 -5.44 -12.00 -3.13
C PHE A 108 -5.32 -13.51 -3.27
N HIS A 109 -6.42 -14.26 -3.11
CA HIS A 109 -6.43 -15.70 -3.26
C HIS A 109 -6.01 -16.12 -4.68
N THR A 110 -6.62 -15.52 -5.70
CA THR A 110 -6.26 -15.76 -7.10
C THR A 110 -4.80 -15.46 -7.36
N VAL A 111 -4.32 -14.27 -6.97
CA VAL A 111 -2.95 -13.83 -7.25
C VAL A 111 -1.89 -14.70 -6.56
N LEU A 112 -2.10 -15.07 -5.31
CA LEU A 112 -1.10 -15.79 -4.52
C LEU A 112 -1.18 -17.31 -4.69
N PHE A 113 -2.38 -17.88 -4.82
CA PHE A 113 -2.58 -19.33 -4.75
C PHE A 113 -3.00 -19.95 -6.08
N GLU A 114 -3.91 -19.33 -6.84
CA GLU A 114 -4.33 -19.88 -8.14
C GLU A 114 -3.29 -19.62 -9.23
N GLU A 115 -2.72 -18.42 -9.24
CA GLU A 115 -1.60 -18.06 -10.13
C GLU A 115 -0.24 -18.54 -9.59
N ASN A 116 -0.21 -19.10 -8.37
CA ASN A 116 0.94 -19.73 -7.72
C ASN A 116 2.17 -18.82 -7.57
N TYR A 117 1.98 -17.63 -6.98
CA TYR A 117 3.06 -16.70 -6.65
C TYR A 117 3.32 -16.66 -5.14
N PRO A 118 4.60 -16.65 -4.70
CA PRO A 118 4.92 -16.70 -3.27
C PRO A 118 4.53 -15.42 -2.51
N ASP A 119 4.58 -14.27 -3.19
CA ASP A 119 4.26 -12.96 -2.63
C ASP A 119 3.84 -11.98 -3.75
N LEU A 120 3.23 -10.86 -3.35
CA LEU A 120 2.69 -9.87 -4.27
C LEU A 120 3.82 -9.14 -5.03
N GLU A 121 4.96 -8.90 -4.39
CA GLU A 121 6.10 -8.27 -5.07
C GLU A 121 6.58 -9.11 -6.26
N SER A 122 6.77 -10.41 -6.05
CA SER A 122 7.21 -11.37 -7.07
C SER A 122 6.22 -11.44 -8.22
N ARG A 123 4.92 -11.34 -7.91
CA ARG A 123 3.88 -11.26 -8.94
C ARG A 123 4.01 -10.01 -9.81
N ILE A 124 4.32 -8.86 -9.20
CA ILE A 124 4.51 -7.59 -9.93
C ILE A 124 5.75 -7.65 -10.81
N VAL A 125 6.85 -8.25 -10.31
CA VAL A 125 8.07 -8.49 -11.10
C VAL A 125 7.79 -9.38 -12.32
N ALA A 126 7.01 -10.45 -12.16
CA ALA A 126 6.69 -11.35 -13.27
C ALA A 126 5.98 -10.64 -14.43
N THR A 127 5.08 -9.68 -14.13
CA THR A 127 4.42 -8.84 -15.15
C THR A 127 5.43 -8.05 -15.99
N GLU A 128 6.57 -7.65 -15.41
CA GLU A 128 7.64 -6.94 -16.13
C GLU A 128 8.34 -7.85 -17.14
N LEU A 129 8.61 -9.11 -16.77
CA LEU A 129 9.23 -10.08 -17.67
C LEU A 129 8.33 -10.43 -18.85
N ASP A 130 7.02 -10.56 -18.61
CA ASP A 130 6.03 -10.81 -19.67
C ASP A 130 5.89 -9.61 -20.61
N SER A 131 5.93 -8.39 -20.07
CA SER A 131 5.88 -7.15 -20.85
C SER A 131 7.16 -6.91 -21.69
N ARG A 132 8.34 -7.27 -21.16
CA ARG A 132 9.62 -7.14 -21.86
C ARG A 132 9.80 -8.18 -22.96
N LYS A 133 9.27 -9.40 -22.80
CA LYS A 133 9.22 -10.39 -23.89
C LYS A 133 8.42 -9.89 -25.11
N MET A 134 7.49 -8.94 -24.92
CA MET A 134 6.69 -8.36 -25.99
C MET A 134 7.25 -7.06 -26.60
N LYS A 135 8.26 -6.42 -26.00
CA LYS A 135 8.82 -5.15 -26.48
C LYS A 135 10.35 -5.21 -26.56
N SER A 136 10.86 -5.64 -27.70
CA SER A 136 12.23 -5.30 -28.11
C SER A 136 12.26 -3.86 -28.64
N ASN A 137 13.23 -3.08 -28.15
CA ASN A 137 13.63 -1.72 -28.55
C ASN A 137 12.89 -0.56 -27.86
N SER A 138 13.53 0.07 -26.87
CA SER A 138 14.25 1.35 -27.07
C SER A 138 14.47 2.16 -25.77
N THR A 139 15.66 2.75 -25.72
CA THR A 139 16.12 3.98 -25.06
C THR A 139 15.73 4.27 -23.60
N ALA A 140 16.76 4.12 -22.75
CA ALA A 140 16.84 4.73 -21.42
C ALA A 140 17.04 6.25 -21.54
N ILE A 141 16.33 7.01 -20.69
CA ILE A 141 16.67 8.27 -19.99
C ILE A 141 15.33 8.95 -19.63
N GLU A 142 14.59 8.35 -18.68
CA GLU A 142 13.45 8.97 -17.93
C GLU A 142 13.00 8.04 -16.79
N SER A 143 13.97 7.42 -16.09
CA SER A 143 13.75 6.09 -15.51
C SER A 143 12.91 6.06 -14.23
N SER A 144 13.07 7.02 -13.31
CA SER A 144 12.52 6.84 -11.95
C SER A 144 11.01 7.12 -11.80
N PHE A 145 10.49 8.18 -12.44
CA PHE A 145 9.05 8.52 -12.35
C PHE A 145 8.19 7.54 -13.16
N THR A 146 8.74 7.04 -14.26
CA THR A 146 8.15 5.98 -15.09
C THR A 146 8.06 4.66 -14.33
N GLU A 147 9.06 4.33 -13.51
CA GLU A 147 9.11 3.09 -12.74
C GLU A 147 8.01 3.00 -11.67
N VAL A 148 7.82 4.03 -10.85
CA VAL A 148 6.77 4.02 -9.81
C VAL A 148 5.36 4.01 -10.39
N LEU A 149 5.12 4.76 -11.49
CA LEU A 149 3.84 4.72 -12.19
C LEU A 149 3.58 3.34 -12.80
N SER A 150 4.60 2.71 -13.38
CA SER A 150 4.52 1.33 -13.88
C SER A 150 4.16 0.34 -12.77
N VAL A 151 4.74 0.47 -11.58
CA VAL A 151 4.40 -0.38 -10.42
C VAL A 151 2.95 -0.16 -10.00
N LEU A 152 2.47 1.09 -9.95
CA LEU A 152 1.08 1.41 -9.65
C LEU A 152 0.11 0.80 -10.68
N GLU A 153 0.41 0.92 -11.97
CA GLU A 153 -0.41 0.34 -13.06
C GLU A 153 -0.50 -1.18 -12.94
N LYS A 154 0.61 -1.84 -12.60
CA LYS A 154 0.63 -3.29 -12.36
C LYS A 154 -0.20 -3.68 -11.14
N ILE A 155 -0.11 -2.92 -10.04
CA ILE A 155 -0.98 -3.17 -8.89
C ILE A 155 -2.45 -2.99 -9.29
N ILE A 156 -2.79 -1.94 -10.04
CA ILE A 156 -4.17 -1.71 -10.51
C ILE A 156 -4.65 -2.87 -11.40
N SER A 157 -3.81 -3.36 -12.32
CA SER A 157 -4.17 -4.49 -13.19
C SER A 157 -4.27 -5.82 -12.43
N LEU A 158 -3.53 -5.97 -11.34
CA LEU A 158 -3.66 -7.08 -10.40
C LEU A 158 -4.88 -6.95 -9.47
N PHE A 159 -5.56 -5.81 -9.42
CA PHE A 159 -6.77 -5.62 -8.61
C PHE A 159 -7.85 -4.91 -9.43
N PRO A 160 -8.27 -5.50 -10.57
CA PRO A 160 -9.17 -4.86 -11.51
C PRO A 160 -10.55 -4.71 -10.89
N ASN A 161 -11.17 -3.55 -11.11
CA ASN A 161 -12.53 -3.21 -10.64
C ASN A 161 -12.73 -3.33 -9.11
N GLN A 162 -11.64 -3.40 -8.34
CA GLN A 162 -11.73 -3.43 -6.89
C GLN A 162 -12.14 -2.07 -6.37
N LYS A 163 -13.25 -2.02 -5.63
CA LYS A 163 -13.76 -0.75 -5.12
C LYS A 163 -12.69 -0.06 -4.27
N GLY A 164 -12.49 1.23 -4.51
CA GLY A 164 -11.47 2.02 -3.83
C GLY A 164 -10.03 1.84 -4.34
N ILE A 165 -9.78 0.89 -5.24
CA ILE A 165 -8.57 0.90 -6.06
C ILE A 165 -8.82 1.83 -7.26
N PRO A 166 -7.89 2.75 -7.60
CA PRO A 166 -8.03 3.59 -8.79
C PRO A 166 -8.18 2.77 -10.08
N LYS A 167 -8.88 3.31 -11.07
CA LYS A 167 -9.00 2.68 -12.40
C LYS A 167 -7.71 2.76 -13.21
N ASP A 168 -6.94 3.82 -12.98
CA ASP A 168 -5.70 4.16 -13.64
C ASP A 168 -4.86 5.08 -12.73
N THR A 169 -3.70 5.50 -13.24
CA THR A 169 -2.76 6.41 -12.58
C THR A 169 -3.06 7.89 -12.82
N SER A 170 -4.20 8.25 -13.43
CA SER A 170 -4.59 9.66 -13.63
C SER A 170 -4.99 10.35 -12.33
N SER A 171 -5.43 9.58 -11.33
CA SER A 171 -5.68 10.06 -9.98
C SER A 171 -4.40 10.09 -9.14
N ALA A 172 -4.41 10.83 -8.02
CA ALA A 172 -3.28 10.88 -7.10
C ALA A 172 -2.93 9.53 -6.43
N CYS A 173 -3.73 8.48 -6.61
CA CYS A 173 -3.47 7.11 -6.11
C CYS A 173 -3.10 7.02 -4.62
N LYS A 174 -3.57 7.96 -3.78
CA LYS A 174 -3.05 8.20 -2.41
C LYS A 174 -2.91 6.95 -1.55
N ARG A 175 -3.90 6.05 -1.60
CA ARG A 175 -3.90 4.80 -0.84
C ARG A 175 -2.83 3.82 -1.34
N LEU A 176 -2.68 3.66 -2.65
CA LEU A 176 -1.62 2.82 -3.22
C LEU A 176 -0.24 3.44 -2.99
N CYS A 177 -0.10 4.77 -3.08
CA CYS A 177 1.16 5.45 -2.74
C CYS A 177 1.52 5.25 -1.26
N LEU A 178 0.54 5.28 -0.35
CA LEU A 178 0.77 4.97 1.08
C LEU A 178 1.24 3.54 1.27
N PHE A 179 0.59 2.58 0.61
CA PHE A 179 1.03 1.17 0.61
C PHE A 179 2.46 1.04 0.08
N LEU A 180 2.78 1.61 -1.09
CA LEU A 180 4.12 1.57 -1.65
C LEU A 180 5.16 2.20 -0.72
N ARG A 181 4.82 3.31 -0.05
CA ARG A 181 5.71 3.95 0.93
C ARG A 181 6.05 2.98 2.06
N TRP A 182 5.05 2.32 2.64
CA TRP A 182 5.24 1.35 3.73
C TRP A 182 6.07 0.14 3.29
N MET A 183 5.85 -0.35 2.06
CA MET A 183 6.54 -1.53 1.56
C MET A 183 7.97 -1.24 1.09
N THR A 184 8.23 -0.06 0.54
CA THR A 184 9.52 0.28 -0.08
C THR A 184 10.50 0.94 0.90
N ARG A 185 10.02 1.86 1.74
CA ARG A 185 10.91 2.62 2.62
C ARG A 185 11.21 1.78 3.87
N ASN A 186 12.49 1.60 4.16
CA ASN A 186 12.96 1.12 5.46
C ASN A 186 13.64 2.29 6.18
N ASP A 187 12.98 2.86 7.18
CA ASP A 187 13.56 3.91 8.02
C ASP A 187 13.97 3.42 9.41
N GLY A 188 13.80 2.12 9.69
CA GLY A 188 14.03 1.54 11.02
C GLY A 188 13.06 2.02 12.10
N VAL A 189 12.02 2.77 11.72
CA VAL A 189 11.07 3.38 12.66
C VAL A 189 9.64 3.01 12.30
N VAL A 190 9.09 3.53 11.21
CA VAL A 190 7.65 3.50 10.89
C VAL A 190 7.36 2.60 9.69
N ASP A 191 8.10 2.74 8.60
CA ASP A 191 7.84 1.99 7.37
C ASP A 191 8.64 0.67 7.39
N LEU A 192 8.13 -0.36 6.70
CA LEU A 192 8.58 -1.74 6.91
C LEU A 192 9.69 -2.17 5.96
N GLY A 193 9.66 -1.70 4.70
CA GLY A 193 10.76 -1.92 3.75
C GLY A 193 10.94 -3.36 3.28
N PHE A 194 9.85 -4.12 3.10
CA PHE A 194 9.87 -5.49 2.59
C PHE A 194 10.04 -5.61 1.07
N TRP A 195 9.84 -4.52 0.32
CA TRP A 195 9.97 -4.49 -1.13
C TRP A 195 11.29 -3.83 -1.56
N HIS A 196 11.83 -4.34 -2.66
CA HIS A 196 13.06 -3.93 -3.34
C HIS A 196 12.82 -3.52 -4.80
N LEU A 197 11.57 -3.59 -5.28
CA LEU A 197 11.13 -3.12 -6.60
C LEU A 197 11.44 -1.65 -6.90
N LEU A 198 11.42 -0.79 -5.87
CA LEU A 198 11.61 0.65 -5.97
C LEU A 198 12.66 1.08 -4.94
N ARG A 199 13.35 2.19 -5.19
CA ARG A 199 14.15 2.88 -4.17
C ARG A 199 13.28 3.91 -3.46
N PRO A 200 13.56 4.26 -2.19
CA PRO A 200 12.78 5.27 -1.45
C PRO A 200 12.70 6.63 -2.15
N GLY A 201 13.70 7.02 -2.95
CA GLY A 201 13.72 8.27 -3.71
C GLY A 201 12.79 8.28 -4.94
N GLU A 202 12.20 7.14 -5.30
CA GLU A 202 11.33 6.98 -6.48
C GLU A 202 9.85 7.04 -6.08
N LEU A 203 9.58 7.01 -4.78
CA LEU A 203 8.22 7.04 -4.25
C LEU A 203 7.54 8.39 -4.54
N ILE A 204 6.32 8.32 -5.07
CA ILE A 204 5.42 9.47 -5.13
C ILE A 204 4.73 9.59 -3.77
N ILE A 205 4.85 10.76 -3.12
CA ILE A 205 4.14 11.07 -1.88
C ILE A 205 3.10 12.16 -2.18
N PRO A 206 1.84 11.79 -2.45
CA PRO A 206 0.80 12.77 -2.71
C PRO A 206 0.58 13.65 -1.49
N LEU A 207 0.80 14.95 -1.66
CA LEU A 207 0.56 15.91 -0.58
C LEU A 207 -0.96 16.00 -0.32
N ASP A 208 -1.36 15.92 0.94
CA ASP A 208 -2.69 16.37 1.32
C ASP A 208 -2.77 17.90 1.24
N THR A 209 -3.98 18.43 1.23
CA THR A 209 -4.20 19.87 1.04
C THR A 209 -3.59 20.72 2.14
N HIS A 210 -3.46 20.21 3.36
CA HIS A 210 -2.85 20.93 4.47
C HIS A 210 -1.33 20.93 4.34
N VAL A 211 -0.73 19.78 4.05
CA VAL A 211 0.72 19.69 3.81
C VAL A 211 1.11 20.49 2.56
N TYR A 212 0.31 20.47 1.50
CA TYR A 212 0.55 21.30 0.32
C TYR A 212 0.57 22.79 0.65
N ARG A 213 -0.39 23.27 1.45
CA ARG A 213 -0.41 24.68 1.91
C ARG A 213 0.83 25.03 2.73
N LEU A 214 1.17 24.20 3.72
CA LEU A 214 2.37 24.39 4.53
C LEU A 214 3.65 24.39 3.67
N SER A 215 3.75 23.48 2.71
CA SER A 215 4.89 23.43 1.79
C SER A 215 5.01 24.70 0.94
N ARG A 216 3.90 25.37 0.59
CA ARG A 216 3.94 26.65 -0.11
C ARG A 216 4.40 27.80 0.77
N GLU A 217 4.21 27.71 2.08
CA GLU A 217 4.70 28.70 3.06
C GLU A 217 6.20 28.52 3.36
N LEU A 218 6.79 27.38 2.98
CA LEU A 218 8.21 27.07 3.16
C LEU A 218 9.09 27.48 1.96
N ASN A 219 8.52 28.04 0.88
CA ASN A 219 9.26 28.62 -0.25
C ASN A 219 9.54 30.10 -0.03
#